data_AF-A0A023HHS3-F1
#
_entry.id   AF-A0A023HHS3-F1
#
_cell.length_a   1.000
_cell.length_b   1.000
_cell.length_c   1.000
_cell.angle_alpha   90.00
_cell.angle_beta   90.00
_cell.angle_gamma   90.00
#
_symmetry.space_group_name_H-M   'P 1'
#
loop_
_entity.id
_entity.type
_entity.pdbx_description
1 polymer ?
#
loop_
_entity_poly.entity_id
_entity_poly.type
_entity_poly.pdbx_seq_one_letter_code
_entity_poly.pdbx_strand_id
1 'polypeptide(L)' 'MEKISFFSTIFISSIIASMTFYSIYIGFGPLSKNLRDPFEEHED' A
#
# COMPACT_ATOMS: atom_id res chain seq x y z
N MET A 1 -18.44 23.86 -10.40
CA MET A 1 -17.01 23.51 -10.26
C MET A 1 -16.72 22.89 -8.90
N GLU A 2 -17.12 23.51 -7.79
CA GLU A 2 -16.82 23.06 -6.41
C GLU A 2 -17.21 21.61 -6.10
N LYS A 3 -18.41 21.15 -6.52
CA LYS A 3 -18.88 19.78 -6.25
C LYS A 3 -17.98 18.71 -6.88
N ILE A 4 -17.45 19.00 -8.08
CA ILE A 4 -16.56 18.08 -8.81
C ILE A 4 -15.23 18.02 -8.08
N SER A 5 -14.63 19.16 -7.74
CA SER A 5 -13.37 19.20 -6.97
C SER A 5 -13.48 18.52 -5.61
N PHE A 6 -14.61 18.70 -4.90
CA PHE A 6 -14.86 18.04 -3.62
C PHE A 6 -14.91 16.51 -3.77
N PHE A 7 -15.69 16.01 -4.73
CA PHE A 7 -15.77 14.58 -5.02
C PHE A 7 -14.42 14.01 -5.46
N SER A 8 -13.72 14.68 -6.37
CA SER A 8 -12.40 14.25 -6.84
C SER A 8 -11.38 14.18 -5.72
N THR A 9 -11.39 15.14 -4.78
CA THR A 9 -10.47 15.14 -3.64
C THR A 9 -10.71 13.93 -2.75
N ILE A 10 -11.96 13.65 -2.40
CA ILE A 10 -12.31 12.47 -1.58
C ILE A 10 -11.91 11.20 -2.32
N PHE A 11 -12.28 11.08 -3.60
CA PHE A 11 -12.00 9.90 -4.41
C PHE A 11 -10.49 9.61 -4.50
N ILE A 12 -9.68 10.62 -4.82
CA ILE A 12 -8.22 10.49 -4.91
C ILE A 12 -7.64 10.15 -3.53
N SER A 13 -8.11 10.79 -2.46
CA SER A 13 -7.65 10.49 -1.10
C SER A 13 -7.94 9.05 -0.68
N SER A 14 -9.11 8.51 -1.04
CA SER A 14 -9.48 7.12 -0.78
C SER A 14 -8.63 6.13 -1.56
N ILE A 15 -8.29 6.46 -2.82
CA ILE A 15 -7.36 5.63 -3.61
C ILE A 15 -5.99 5.61 -2.95
N ILE A 16 -5.45 6.76 -2.59
CA ILE A 16 -4.12 6.86 -1.95
C ILE A 16 -4.14 6.07 -0.64
N ALA A 17 -5.13 6.29 0.23
CA ALA A 17 -5.25 5.57 1.48
C ALA A 17 -5.33 4.05 1.27
N SER A 18 -6.14 3.59 0.30
CA SER A 18 -6.27 2.17 -0.02
C SER A 18 -4.96 1.57 -0.51
N MET A 19 -4.24 2.25 -1.41
CA MET A 19 -2.94 1.81 -1.89
C MET A 19 -1.93 1.74 -0.74
N THR A 20 -1.90 2.75 0.13
CA THR A 20 -1.00 2.77 1.29
C THR A 20 -1.30 1.61 2.24
N PHE A 21 -2.56 1.39 2.63
CA PHE A 21 -2.92 0.27 3.49
C PHE A 21 -2.62 -1.09 2.84
N TYR A 22 -2.88 -1.22 1.54
CA TYR A 22 -2.56 -2.43 0.80
C TYR A 22 -1.04 -2.70 0.80
N SER A 23 -0.22 -1.69 0.50
CA SER A 23 1.24 -1.83 0.55
C SER A 23 1.74 -2.22 1.94
N ILE A 24 1.17 -1.66 3.01
CA ILE A 24 1.51 -2.03 4.39
C ILE A 24 1.12 -3.50 4.64
N TYR A 25 -0.10 -3.91 4.26
CA TYR A 25 -0.56 -5.27 4.46
C TYR A 25 0.29 -6.31 3.70
N ILE A 26 0.67 -6.01 2.45
CA ILE A 26 1.53 -6.88 1.65
C ILE A 26 2.95 -6.92 2.23
N GLY A 27 3.54 -5.76 2.53
CA GLY A 27 4.95 -5.64 2.93
C GLY A 27 5.24 -6.04 4.38
N PHE A 28 4.27 -5.86 5.29
CA PHE A 28 4.47 -6.06 6.73
C PHE A 28 3.39 -6.92 7.40
N GLY A 29 2.32 -7.29 6.68
CA GLY A 29 1.26 -8.16 7.19
C GLY A 29 1.60 -9.65 7.05
N PRO A 30 0.64 -10.56 7.31
CA PRO A 30 0.87 -12.00 7.23
C PRO A 30 1.39 -12.48 5.87
N LEU A 31 1.05 -11.77 4.77
CA LEU A 31 1.49 -12.11 3.43
C LEU A 31 2.98 -11.82 3.19
N SER A 32 3.61 -10.95 4.00
CA SER A 32 5.03 -10.61 3.83
C SER A 32 5.94 -11.82 4.02
N LYS A 33 5.50 -12.83 4.77
CA LYS A 33 6.22 -14.10 4.96
C LYS A 33 6.41 -14.91 3.68
N ASN A 34 5.60 -14.64 2.65
CA ASN A 34 5.74 -15.26 1.33
C ASN A 34 6.63 -14.43 0.40
N LEU A 35 7.09 -13.26 0.82
CA LEU A 35 8.07 -12.47 0.07
C LEU A 35 9.45 -13.08 0.30
N ARG A 36 10.24 -13.19 -0.77
CA ARG A 36 11.62 -13.64 -0.68
C ARG A 36 12.40 -12.71 0.25
N ASP A 37 13.09 -13.29 1.23
CA ASP A 37 13.99 -12.54 2.08
C ASP A 37 15.28 -12.21 1.29
N PRO A 38 15.60 -10.93 1.06
CA PRO A 38 16.78 -10.53 0.30
C PRO A 38 18.10 -10.77 1.06
N PHE A 39 18.05 -11.13 2.35
CA PHE A 39 19.23 -11.37 3.17
C PHE A 39 19.52 -12.85 3.40
N GLU A 40 18.59 -13.74 3.05
CA GLU A 40 18.72 -15.21 3.20
C GLU A 40 19.94 -15.77 2.43
N GLU A 41 20.27 -15.18 1.28
CA GLU A 41 21.43 -15.54 0.46
C GLU A 41 22.79 -15.04 1.04
N HIS A 42 22.77 -14.31 2.15
CA HIS A 42 23.94 -13.69 2.77
C HIS A 42 24.24 -14.23 4.18
N GLU A 43 23.58 -15.30 4.60
CA GLU A 43 23.74 -15.89 5.94
C GLU A 43 24.94 -16.86 6.08
N ASP A 44 25.74 -17.05 5.03
CA ASP A 44 26.95 -17.92 4.99
C ASP A 44 28.29 -17.16 4.84
#